data_AF-A0A933ES92-F1
#
_entry.id   AF-A0A933ES92-F1
#
_cell.length_a   1.000
_cell.length_b   1.000
_cell.length_c   1.000
_cell.angle_alpha   90.00
_cell.angle_beta   90.00
_cell.angle_gamma   90.00
#
_symmetry.space_group_name_H-M   'P 1'
#
loop_
_entity.id
_entity.type
_entity.pdbx_description
1 polymer ?
#
loop_
_entity_poly.entity_id
_entity_poly.type
_entity_poly.pdbx_seq_one_letter_code
_entity_poly.pdbx_strand_id
1 'polypeptide(L)'
;MMCWARGKPGTLRHARTLRDIIGADEARKWRQRATSGSQQPASGGPRPVRAAQLQEMAQRIAPELTRETKTVNRWNGTIRLDAGLGSAGRKEWNCTITLWDDPEFLNRPAHYWPILNHEMLHALSTGLTPASHSRFRGWEEGVVGKLQRILGPRVLQQIGEEPYVGNWAYNPYVAGLERLRTFLGRAERPFYLNLIRTPLAEREQLVRSMGPGFKDAQASQWQQLLMKLRLKPPSERWYYTMVFKKG
;
A
#
# COMPACT_ATOMS: atom_id res chain seq x y z
N MET A 1 -5.66 -15.72 -42.57
CA MET A 1 -6.68 -14.64 -42.54
C MET A 1 -7.59 -14.91 -41.34
N MET A 2 -7.30 -14.29 -40.20
CA MET A 2 -8.25 -14.00 -39.12
C MET A 2 -7.55 -13.05 -38.15
N CYS A 3 -8.18 -11.89 -37.95
CA CYS A 3 -7.62 -10.70 -37.34
C CYS A 3 -7.52 -10.81 -35.83
N TRP A 4 -6.34 -10.49 -35.29
CA TRP A 4 -6.21 -9.99 -33.93
C TRP A 4 -6.69 -8.54 -33.91
N ALA A 5 -7.82 -8.29 -33.27
CA ALA A 5 -8.29 -6.94 -33.01
C ALA A 5 -7.28 -6.21 -32.11
N ARG A 6 -6.71 -5.12 -32.64
CA ARG A 6 -5.87 -4.17 -31.90
C ARG A 6 -6.71 -3.49 -30.81
N GLY A 7 -6.60 -3.97 -29.57
CA GLY A 7 -7.07 -3.25 -28.40
C GLY A 7 -6.24 -1.98 -28.17
N LYS A 8 -6.91 -0.86 -27.90
CA LYS A 8 -6.31 0.47 -27.70
C LYS A 8 -5.25 0.45 -26.58
N PRO A 9 -4.08 1.11 -26.75
CA PRO A 9 -3.06 1.23 -25.72
C PRO A 9 -3.49 2.27 -24.67
N GLY A 10 -4.07 1.82 -23.56
CA GLY A 10 -4.48 2.68 -22.46
C GLY A 10 -4.63 1.99 -21.11
N THR A 11 -4.24 0.72 -21.00
CA THR A 11 -4.22 -0.01 -19.72
C THR A 11 -2.92 0.30 -18.98
N LEU A 12 -3.06 1.02 -17.87
CA LEU A 12 -1.99 1.41 -16.95
C LEU A 12 -1.18 0.16 -16.53
N ARG A 13 -0.01 -0.08 -17.14
CA ARG A 13 1.03 -1.00 -16.65
C ARG A 13 1.70 -0.42 -15.38
N HIS A 14 0.93 -0.14 -14.34
CA HIS A 14 1.46 0.40 -13.07
C HIS A 14 1.64 -0.65 -11.97
N ALA A 15 1.20 -1.89 -12.20
CA ALA A 15 1.59 -3.01 -11.38
C ALA A 15 2.98 -3.48 -11.83
N ARG A 16 4.02 -3.00 -11.13
CA ARG A 16 5.33 -3.63 -11.18
C ARG A 16 5.17 -5.09 -10.78
N THR A 17 5.65 -5.99 -11.61
CA THR A 17 5.73 -7.41 -11.25
C THR A 17 6.69 -7.55 -10.06
N LEU A 18 6.61 -8.65 -9.31
CA LEU A 18 7.58 -8.91 -8.23
C LEU A 18 9.04 -8.80 -8.74
N ARG A 19 9.28 -9.25 -9.99
CA ARG A 19 10.55 -9.10 -10.71
C ARG A 19 11.02 -7.64 -10.85
N ASP A 20 10.12 -6.70 -11.08
CA ASP A 20 10.46 -5.28 -11.20
C ASP A 20 10.74 -4.62 -9.84
N ILE A 21 10.36 -5.27 -8.73
CA ILE A 21 10.50 -4.73 -7.36
C ILE A 21 11.76 -5.28 -6.69
N ILE A 22 11.96 -6.60 -6.73
CA ILE A 22 13.07 -7.29 -6.03
C ILE A 22 14.14 -7.85 -6.98
N GLY A 23 13.98 -7.69 -8.29
CA GLY A 23 14.89 -8.25 -9.30
C GLY A 23 14.44 -9.63 -9.80
N ALA A 24 14.93 -10.01 -10.98
CA ALA A 24 14.51 -11.23 -11.67
C ALA A 24 14.92 -12.51 -10.92
N ASP A 25 16.14 -12.56 -10.40
CA ASP A 25 16.65 -13.75 -9.75
C ASP A 25 16.04 -13.96 -8.37
N GLU A 26 15.85 -12.90 -7.59
CA GLU A 26 15.13 -12.98 -6.31
C GLU A 26 13.66 -13.36 -6.52
N ALA A 27 12.98 -12.79 -7.53
CA ALA A 27 11.64 -13.20 -7.88
C ALA A 27 11.57 -14.67 -8.35
N ARG A 28 12.62 -15.21 -8.98
CA ARG A 28 12.71 -16.61 -9.39
C ARG A 28 12.92 -17.54 -8.20
N LYS A 29 13.90 -17.26 -7.33
CA LYS A 29 14.15 -17.98 -6.07
C LYS A 29 12.89 -18.00 -5.21
N TRP A 30 12.15 -16.89 -5.21
CA TRP A 30 10.86 -16.80 -4.54
C TRP A 30 9.83 -17.78 -5.12
N ARG A 31 9.60 -17.76 -6.45
CA ARG A 31 8.65 -18.68 -7.09
C ARG A 31 8.99 -20.14 -6.77
N GLN A 32 10.28 -20.49 -6.76
CA GLN A 32 10.77 -21.83 -6.42
C GLN A 32 10.47 -22.20 -4.97
N ARG A 33 10.72 -21.30 -4.00
CA ARG A 33 10.40 -21.52 -2.58
C ARG A 33 8.90 -21.67 -2.34
N ALA A 34 8.07 -20.85 -2.98
CA ALA A 34 6.60 -20.95 -2.88
C ALA A 34 6.08 -22.30 -3.40
N THR A 35 6.67 -22.83 -4.48
CA THR A 35 6.31 -24.16 -5.00
C THR A 35 6.83 -25.31 -4.13
N SER A 36 7.98 -25.16 -3.47
CA SER A 36 8.60 -26.22 -2.67
C SER A 36 8.14 -26.25 -1.20
N GLY A 37 7.76 -25.11 -0.62
CA GLY A 37 7.33 -24.99 0.77
C GLY A 37 5.88 -25.42 1.04
N SER A 38 5.09 -25.67 0.00
CA SER A 38 3.66 -26.02 0.11
C SER A 38 3.41 -27.51 0.42
N GLN A 39 4.45 -28.31 0.72
CA GLN A 39 4.35 -29.78 0.82
C GLN A 39 4.53 -30.38 2.23
N GLN A 40 4.57 -29.60 3.31
CA GLN A 40 4.50 -30.18 4.66
C GLN A 40 3.11 -29.95 5.29
N PRO A 41 2.20 -30.94 5.23
CA PRO A 41 1.07 -30.97 6.14
C PRO A 41 1.60 -31.29 7.54
N ALA A 42 1.85 -30.26 8.34
CA ALA A 42 1.96 -30.46 9.78
C ALA A 42 0.65 -31.10 10.26
N SER A 43 0.75 -32.25 10.91
CA SER A 43 -0.38 -33.07 11.37
C SER A 43 -1.20 -32.46 12.52
N GLY A 44 -1.10 -31.15 12.73
CA GLY A 44 -2.00 -30.34 13.54
C GLY A 44 -2.48 -29.18 12.69
N GLY A 45 -3.80 -29.04 12.50
CA GLY A 45 -4.38 -27.92 11.75
C GLY A 45 -3.85 -26.57 12.25
N PRO A 46 -3.80 -25.55 11.38
CA PRO A 46 -3.27 -24.24 11.75
C PRO A 46 -4.01 -23.72 12.99
N ARG A 47 -3.25 -23.41 14.06
CA ARG A 47 -3.83 -22.70 15.20
C ARG A 47 -4.25 -21.31 14.71
N PRO A 48 -5.47 -20.84 15.04
CA PRO A 48 -5.90 -19.52 14.64
C PRO A 48 -4.91 -18.48 15.17
N VAL A 49 -4.50 -17.56 14.30
CA VAL A 49 -3.66 -16.43 14.64
C VAL A 49 -4.31 -15.65 15.78
N ARG A 50 -3.54 -15.29 16.80
CA ARG A 50 -4.02 -14.48 17.93
C ARG A 50 -3.54 -13.04 17.77
N ALA A 51 -4.21 -12.10 18.44
CA ALA A 51 -3.78 -10.69 18.48
C ALA A 51 -2.29 -10.53 18.86
N ALA A 52 -1.77 -11.37 19.76
CA ALA A 52 -0.35 -11.39 20.13
C ALA A 52 0.59 -11.70 18.94
N GLN A 53 0.24 -12.68 18.11
CA GLN A 53 1.03 -13.01 16.91
C GLN A 53 0.99 -11.87 15.88
N LEU A 54 -0.17 -11.24 15.69
CA LEU A 54 -0.29 -10.06 14.81
C LEU A 54 0.51 -8.87 15.35
N GLN A 55 0.58 -8.73 16.67
CA GLN A 55 1.40 -7.73 17.32
C GLN A 55 2.90 -7.99 17.10
N GLU A 56 3.36 -9.24 17.20
CA GLU A 56 4.74 -9.62 16.85
C GLU A 56 5.05 -9.33 15.38
N MET A 57 4.13 -9.64 14.47
CA MET A 57 4.26 -9.28 13.05
C MET A 57 4.41 -7.77 12.86
N ALA A 58 3.57 -6.97 13.52
CA ALA A 58 3.63 -5.52 13.49
C ALA A 58 4.94 -4.97 14.07
N GLN A 59 5.43 -5.54 15.17
CA GLN A 59 6.72 -5.19 15.80
C GLN A 59 7.90 -5.43 14.86
N ARG A 60 7.86 -6.48 14.03
CA ARG A 60 8.93 -6.78 13.07
C ARG A 60 9.00 -5.78 11.92
N ILE A 61 7.85 -5.32 11.39
CA ILE A 61 7.82 -4.37 10.26
C ILE A 61 8.07 -2.91 10.67
N ALA A 62 7.71 -2.55 11.90
CA ALA A 62 7.78 -1.18 12.41
C ALA A 62 9.19 -0.54 12.30
N PRO A 63 10.29 -1.18 12.75
CA PRO A 63 11.62 -0.58 12.66
C PRO A 63 12.10 -0.45 11.21
N GLU A 64 11.78 -1.42 10.35
CA GLU A 64 12.17 -1.41 8.94
C GLU A 64 11.48 -0.26 8.20
N LEU A 65 10.17 -0.08 8.39
CA LEU A 65 9.43 1.03 7.81
C LEU A 65 9.91 2.38 8.35
N THR A 66 10.21 2.49 9.63
CA THR A 66 10.80 3.68 10.26
C THR A 66 12.12 4.06 9.57
N ARG A 67 13.00 3.08 9.37
CA ARG A 67 14.30 3.28 8.71
C ARG A 67 14.15 3.69 7.25
N GLU A 68 13.29 3.01 6.50
CA GLU A 68 13.06 3.29 5.07
C GLU A 68 12.40 4.67 4.85
N THR A 69 11.48 5.05 5.74
CA THR A 69 10.74 6.31 5.64
C THR A 69 11.43 7.48 6.31
N LYS A 70 12.37 7.27 7.24
CA LYS A 70 12.96 8.31 8.10
C LYS A 70 11.87 9.18 8.77
N THR A 71 10.81 8.54 9.27
CA THR A 71 9.72 9.19 10.01
C THR A 71 9.55 8.50 11.36
N VAL A 72 8.97 9.21 12.32
CA VAL A 72 8.66 8.62 13.63
C VAL A 72 7.39 7.78 13.51
N ASN A 73 7.48 6.51 13.88
CA ASN A 73 6.32 5.63 13.96
C ASN A 73 5.48 5.97 15.19
N ARG A 74 4.20 6.32 15.00
CA ARG A 74 3.27 6.64 16.09
C ARG A 74 2.42 5.46 16.56
N TRP A 75 2.61 4.26 16.01
CA TRP A 75 1.88 3.07 16.44
C TRP A 75 2.09 2.84 17.95
N ASN A 76 0.99 2.62 18.68
CA ASN A 76 1.01 2.51 20.14
C ASN A 76 1.31 1.10 20.66
N GLY A 77 1.73 0.18 19.78
CA GLY A 77 2.01 -1.21 20.12
C GLY A 77 0.78 -2.12 20.24
N THR A 78 -0.44 -1.60 20.08
CA THR A 78 -1.67 -2.39 20.25
C THR A 78 -2.23 -2.87 18.91
N ILE A 79 -2.55 -4.15 18.83
CA ILE A 79 -3.40 -4.76 17.79
C ILE A 79 -4.74 -5.18 18.40
N ARG A 80 -5.84 -4.96 17.67
CA ARG A 80 -7.18 -5.45 18.01
C ARG A 80 -7.76 -6.26 16.84
N LEU A 81 -8.62 -7.21 17.17
CA LEU A 81 -9.43 -7.96 16.23
C LEU A 81 -10.89 -7.52 16.40
N ASP A 82 -11.57 -7.25 15.28
CA ASP A 82 -12.98 -6.85 15.26
C ASP A 82 -13.68 -7.51 14.07
N ALA A 83 -14.67 -8.37 14.34
CA ALA A 83 -15.46 -9.07 13.32
C ALA A 83 -16.36 -8.12 12.52
N GLY A 84 -16.71 -6.95 13.08
CA GLY A 84 -17.59 -5.94 12.49
C GLY A 84 -16.88 -4.78 11.80
N LEU A 85 -15.55 -4.87 11.58
CA LEU A 85 -14.73 -3.73 11.15
C LEU A 85 -15.15 -3.11 9.80
N GLY A 86 -15.74 -3.90 8.90
CA GLY A 86 -16.18 -3.46 7.56
C GLY A 86 -15.04 -3.21 6.55
N SER A 87 -13.78 -3.39 6.97
CA SER A 87 -12.57 -3.39 6.15
C SER A 87 -11.60 -4.44 6.71
N ALA A 88 -10.54 -4.79 5.97
CA ALA A 88 -9.54 -5.75 6.45
C ALA A 88 -8.63 -5.19 7.56
N GLY A 89 -8.51 -3.87 7.65
CA GLY A 89 -7.70 -3.18 8.66
C GLY A 89 -8.07 -1.70 8.75
N ARG A 90 -7.72 -1.10 9.90
CA ARG A 90 -7.83 0.33 10.17
C ARG A 90 -6.85 0.75 11.27
N LYS A 91 -6.09 1.82 11.02
CA LYS A 91 -5.37 2.57 12.04
C LYS A 91 -6.32 3.55 12.74
N GLU A 92 -6.48 3.37 14.04
CA GLU A 92 -7.30 4.23 14.91
C GLU A 92 -6.57 5.55 15.25
N TRP A 93 -7.29 6.58 15.71
CA TRP A 93 -6.68 7.88 16.03
C TRP A 93 -5.67 7.84 17.17
N ASN A 94 -5.91 6.98 18.17
CA ASN A 94 -4.95 6.68 19.24
C ASN A 94 -3.76 5.80 18.77
N CYS A 95 -3.69 5.50 17.48
CA CYS A 95 -2.68 4.67 16.83
C CYS A 95 -2.69 3.19 17.24
N THR A 96 -3.82 2.66 17.71
CA THR A 96 -4.10 1.22 17.68
C THR A 96 -4.35 0.78 16.24
N ILE A 97 -3.97 -0.44 15.87
CA ILE A 97 -4.37 -1.03 14.58
C ILE A 97 -5.44 -2.09 14.86
N THR A 98 -6.63 -1.90 14.30
CA THR A 98 -7.72 -2.86 14.34
C THR A 98 -7.73 -3.64 13.03
N LEU A 99 -7.82 -4.96 13.10
CA LEU A 99 -7.82 -5.87 11.96
C LEU A 99 -9.12 -6.68 11.97
N TRP A 100 -9.53 -7.13 10.79
CA TRP A 100 -10.76 -7.93 10.66
C TRP A 100 -10.60 -9.30 11.30
N ASP A 101 -11.53 -9.66 12.20
CA ASP A 101 -11.56 -10.96 12.88
C ASP A 101 -12.28 -12.01 12.03
N ASP A 102 -11.68 -12.37 10.89
CA ASP A 102 -12.22 -13.38 9.98
C ASP A 102 -11.45 -14.71 10.10
N PRO A 103 -12.12 -15.85 10.40
CA PRO A 103 -11.47 -17.14 10.55
C PRO A 103 -10.66 -17.60 9.33
N GLU A 104 -11.05 -17.27 8.10
CA GLU A 104 -10.29 -17.64 6.91
C GLU A 104 -8.96 -16.86 6.83
N PHE A 105 -8.97 -15.58 7.23
CA PHE A 105 -7.76 -14.78 7.35
C PHE A 105 -6.88 -15.22 8.52
N LEU A 106 -7.49 -15.51 9.68
CA LEU A 106 -6.75 -15.97 10.86
C LEU A 106 -6.04 -17.30 10.65
N ASN A 107 -6.50 -18.13 9.73
CA ASN A 107 -5.81 -19.38 9.37
C ASN A 107 -4.65 -19.17 8.38
N ARG A 108 -4.42 -17.93 7.92
CA ARG A 108 -3.40 -17.57 6.92
C ARG A 108 -2.65 -16.30 7.32
N PRO A 109 -1.77 -16.36 8.34
CA PRO A 109 -1.07 -15.18 8.85
C PRO A 109 -0.39 -14.32 7.77
N ALA A 110 0.11 -14.93 6.69
CA ALA A 110 0.72 -14.21 5.57
C ALA A 110 -0.21 -13.16 4.90
N HIS A 111 -1.53 -13.35 4.98
CA HIS A 111 -2.53 -12.40 4.46
C HIS A 111 -2.56 -11.08 5.25
N TYR A 112 -2.04 -11.05 6.48
CA TYR A 112 -1.98 -9.84 7.29
C TYR A 112 -0.78 -8.97 6.98
N TRP A 113 0.28 -9.48 6.34
CA TRP A 113 1.45 -8.66 6.02
C TRP A 113 1.13 -7.42 5.17
N PRO A 114 0.33 -7.51 4.08
CA PRO A 114 -0.04 -6.34 3.31
C PRO A 114 -0.89 -5.35 4.10
N ILE A 115 -1.77 -5.84 4.98
CA ILE A 115 -2.69 -5.01 5.78
C ILE A 115 -1.91 -4.28 6.86
N LEU A 116 -1.13 -5.00 7.66
CA LEU A 116 -0.27 -4.43 8.70
C LEU A 116 0.70 -3.40 8.12
N ASN A 117 1.32 -3.67 6.97
CA ASN A 117 2.21 -2.70 6.33
C ASN A 117 1.47 -1.42 5.94
N HIS A 118 0.25 -1.54 5.40
CA HIS A 118 -0.61 -0.41 5.06
C HIS A 118 -0.96 0.43 6.29
N GLU A 119 -1.51 -0.21 7.34
CA GLU A 119 -1.93 0.49 8.55
C GLU A 119 -0.73 1.10 9.31
N MET A 120 0.43 0.44 9.29
CA MET A 120 1.66 0.96 9.88
C MET A 120 2.19 2.18 9.11
N LEU A 121 2.01 2.24 7.80
CA LEU A 121 2.36 3.42 7.00
C LEU A 121 1.48 4.63 7.34
N HIS A 122 0.20 4.45 7.69
CA HIS A 122 -0.61 5.54 8.26
C HIS A 122 -0.03 6.04 9.59
N ALA A 123 0.52 5.16 10.42
CA ALA A 123 1.17 5.55 11.68
C ALA A 123 2.47 6.35 11.48
N LEU A 124 3.05 6.33 10.27
CA LEU A 124 4.24 7.07 9.86
C LEU A 124 3.91 8.43 9.18
N SER A 125 2.65 8.64 8.78
CA SER A 125 2.22 9.88 8.12
C SER A 125 2.34 11.10 9.03
N THR A 126 3.07 12.12 8.58
CA THR A 126 3.20 13.38 9.32
C THR A 126 1.91 14.21 9.23
N GLY A 127 1.50 14.86 10.32
CA GLY A 127 0.32 15.73 10.36
C GLY A 127 -1.04 15.03 10.14
N LEU A 128 -1.10 13.70 10.30
CA LEU A 128 -2.34 12.93 10.16
C LEU A 128 -3.23 13.13 11.41
N THR A 129 -4.35 13.82 11.24
CA THR A 129 -5.38 14.07 12.24
C THR A 129 -6.76 13.72 11.66
N PRO A 130 -7.81 13.57 12.48
CA PRO A 130 -9.16 13.33 11.96
C PRO A 130 -9.59 14.39 10.93
N ALA A 131 -9.32 15.66 11.22
CA ALA A 131 -9.67 16.78 10.35
C ALA A 131 -8.87 16.77 9.04
N SER A 132 -7.54 16.57 9.10
CA SER A 132 -6.72 16.54 7.88
C SER A 132 -7.05 15.31 7.02
N HIS A 133 -7.28 14.16 7.64
CA HIS A 133 -7.69 12.95 6.93
C HIS A 133 -9.03 13.09 6.22
N SER A 134 -10.06 13.61 6.90
CA SER A 134 -11.38 13.82 6.30
C SER A 134 -11.31 14.69 5.04
N ARG A 135 -10.47 15.74 5.06
CA ARG A 135 -10.28 16.66 3.93
C ARG A 135 -9.36 16.11 2.83
N PHE A 136 -8.33 15.35 3.19
CA PHE A 136 -7.26 14.95 2.27
C PHE A 136 -7.09 13.42 2.16
N ARG A 137 -8.16 12.64 2.39
CA ARG A 137 -8.14 11.17 2.38
C ARG A 137 -7.48 10.59 1.13
N GLY A 138 -7.84 11.07 -0.06
CA GLY A 138 -7.25 10.55 -1.31
C GLY A 138 -5.74 10.74 -1.41
N TRP A 139 -5.19 11.80 -0.81
CA TRP A 139 -3.75 12.01 -0.71
C TRP A 139 -3.11 11.03 0.26
N GLU A 140 -3.74 10.77 1.40
CA GLU A 140 -3.25 9.81 2.39
C GLU A 140 -3.22 8.39 1.84
N GLU A 141 -4.37 7.89 1.41
CA GLU A 141 -4.53 6.54 0.86
C GLU A 141 -3.67 6.30 -0.38
N GLY A 142 -3.54 7.34 -1.23
CA GLY A 142 -2.70 7.28 -2.41
C GLY A 142 -1.22 7.14 -2.07
N VAL A 143 -0.73 7.90 -1.09
CA VAL A 143 0.67 7.86 -0.65
C VAL A 143 0.96 6.55 0.07
N VAL A 144 0.13 6.17 1.05
CA VAL A 144 0.28 4.93 1.82
C VAL A 144 0.17 3.71 0.92
N GLY A 145 -0.86 3.63 0.09
CA GLY A 145 -1.04 2.52 -0.85
C GLY A 145 0.09 2.42 -1.88
N LYS A 146 0.74 3.52 -2.26
CA LYS A 146 1.93 3.44 -3.12
C LYS A 146 3.16 3.01 -2.34
N LEU A 147 3.40 3.58 -1.16
CA LEU A 147 4.55 3.21 -0.32
C LEU A 147 4.49 1.74 0.10
N GLN A 148 3.31 1.20 0.37
CA GLN A 148 3.11 -0.23 0.62
C GLN A 148 3.68 -1.08 -0.54
N ARG A 149 3.48 -0.67 -1.80
CA ARG A 149 3.98 -1.40 -2.98
C ARG A 149 5.49 -1.22 -3.20
N ILE A 150 6.05 -0.07 -2.81
CA ILE A 150 7.47 0.23 -2.95
C ILE A 150 8.29 -0.43 -1.83
N LEU A 151 7.80 -0.33 -0.60
CA LEU A 151 8.52 -0.71 0.62
C LEU A 151 8.13 -2.08 1.13
N GLY A 152 6.86 -2.48 1.03
CA GLY A 152 6.34 -3.73 1.60
C GLY A 152 7.16 -4.97 1.24
N PRO A 153 7.41 -5.25 -0.04
CA PRO A 153 8.22 -6.41 -0.44
C PRO A 153 9.64 -6.39 0.13
N ARG A 154 10.27 -5.22 0.18
CA ARG A 154 11.64 -5.06 0.70
C ARG A 154 11.69 -5.23 2.22
N VAL A 155 10.72 -4.65 2.93
CA VAL A 155 10.59 -4.77 4.39
C VAL A 155 10.40 -6.23 4.79
N LEU A 156 9.52 -6.97 4.10
CA LEU A 156 9.33 -8.39 4.38
C LEU A 156 10.59 -9.21 4.10
N GLN A 157 11.25 -8.95 2.98
CA GLN A 157 12.52 -9.59 2.66
C GLN A 157 13.57 -9.34 3.76
N GLN A 158 13.65 -8.12 4.30
CA GLN A 158 14.60 -7.76 5.37
C GLN A 158 14.34 -8.52 6.68
N ILE A 159 13.08 -8.86 6.98
CA ILE A 159 12.72 -9.62 8.20
C ILE A 159 12.61 -11.14 7.96
N GLY A 160 13.03 -11.63 6.80
CA GLY A 160 12.99 -13.05 6.44
C GLY A 160 11.60 -13.57 6.06
N GLU A 161 10.66 -12.69 5.76
CA GLU A 161 9.28 -13.01 5.39
C GLU A 161 9.06 -12.98 3.88
N GLU A 162 7.96 -13.60 3.46
CA GLU A 162 7.61 -13.70 2.06
C GLU A 162 7.10 -12.35 1.48
N PRO A 163 7.72 -11.81 0.42
CA PRO A 163 7.25 -10.58 -0.20
C PRO A 163 5.91 -10.77 -0.91
N TYR A 164 5.04 -9.76 -0.87
CA TYR A 164 3.73 -9.78 -1.55
C TYR A 164 3.66 -8.78 -2.71
N VAL A 165 2.64 -8.90 -3.56
CA VAL A 165 2.27 -7.85 -4.52
C VAL A 165 1.11 -7.05 -3.93
N GLY A 166 1.29 -5.74 -3.74
CA GLY A 166 0.42 -4.93 -2.87
C GLY A 166 -1.08 -4.90 -3.23
N ASN A 167 -1.89 -4.45 -2.27
CA ASN A 167 -3.35 -4.42 -2.35
C ASN A 167 -3.86 -3.44 -3.43
N TRP A 168 -5.01 -3.71 -4.04
CA TRP A 168 -5.58 -2.99 -5.19
C TRP A 168 -6.66 -1.97 -4.81
N ALA A 169 -7.18 -2.00 -3.57
CA ALA A 169 -8.30 -1.16 -3.12
C ALA A 169 -8.10 0.36 -3.39
N TYR A 170 -6.86 0.84 -3.33
CA TYR A 170 -6.53 2.27 -3.45
C TYR A 170 -5.96 2.67 -4.81
N ASN A 171 -6.16 1.84 -5.84
CA ASN A 171 -5.67 2.09 -7.19
C ASN A 171 -6.08 3.43 -7.80
N PRO A 172 -7.32 3.93 -7.63
CA PRO A 172 -7.70 5.23 -8.18
C PRO A 172 -6.81 6.37 -7.66
N TYR A 173 -6.56 6.43 -6.36
CA TYR A 173 -5.72 7.44 -5.74
C TYR A 173 -4.26 7.32 -6.14
N VAL A 174 -3.73 6.10 -6.13
CA VAL A 174 -2.36 5.83 -6.59
C VAL A 174 -2.19 6.25 -8.05
N ALA A 175 -3.13 5.90 -8.92
CA ALA A 175 -3.09 6.28 -10.33
C ALA A 175 -3.17 7.80 -10.53
N GLY A 176 -3.90 8.52 -9.68
CA GLY A 176 -3.91 9.99 -9.69
C GLY A 176 -2.53 10.57 -9.34
N LEU A 177 -1.93 10.10 -8.24
CA LEU A 177 -0.61 10.55 -7.80
C LEU A 177 0.50 10.16 -8.79
N GLU A 178 0.40 8.98 -9.40
CA GLU A 178 1.37 8.53 -10.40
C GLU A 178 1.35 9.40 -11.67
N ARG A 179 0.16 9.86 -12.08
CA ARG A 179 0.03 10.83 -13.17
C ARG A 179 0.67 12.16 -12.81
N LEU A 180 0.42 12.69 -11.61
CA LEU A 180 1.08 13.91 -11.15
C LEU A 180 2.60 13.74 -11.11
N ARG A 181 3.10 12.67 -10.50
CA ARG A 181 4.53 12.37 -10.40
C ARG A 181 5.18 12.30 -11.78
N THR A 182 4.56 11.57 -12.70
CA THR A 182 5.08 11.38 -14.06
C THR A 182 5.07 12.70 -14.84
N PHE A 183 3.99 13.47 -14.71
CA PHE A 183 3.91 14.81 -15.30
C PHE A 183 5.01 15.74 -14.79
N LEU A 184 5.36 15.65 -13.50
CA LEU A 184 6.45 16.41 -12.89
C LEU A 184 7.85 15.83 -13.17
N GLY A 185 7.97 14.72 -13.90
CA GLY A 185 9.25 14.06 -14.15
C GLY A 185 10.00 13.59 -12.88
N ARG A 186 9.27 13.33 -11.78
CA ARG A 186 9.90 12.99 -10.49
C ARG A 186 10.16 11.49 -10.36
N ALA A 187 11.28 11.14 -9.75
CA ALA A 187 11.57 9.76 -9.37
C ALA A 187 10.55 9.25 -8.34
N GLU A 188 10.08 8.01 -8.53
CA GLU A 188 9.01 7.37 -7.74
C GLU A 188 9.28 7.37 -6.24
N ARG A 189 10.29 6.64 -5.79
CA ARG A 189 10.56 6.48 -4.35
C ARG A 189 10.83 7.83 -3.64
N PRO A 190 11.69 8.74 -4.15
CA PRO A 190 11.88 10.06 -3.53
C PRO A 190 10.59 10.88 -3.44
N PHE A 191 9.73 10.85 -4.47
CA PHE A 191 8.47 11.58 -4.48
C PHE A 191 7.56 11.15 -3.32
N TYR A 192 7.28 9.87 -3.19
CA TYR A 192 6.37 9.37 -2.15
C TYR A 192 6.98 9.45 -0.73
N LEU A 193 8.29 9.26 -0.60
CA LEU A 193 8.99 9.45 0.69
C LEU A 193 8.98 10.92 1.13
N ASN A 194 9.01 11.88 0.21
CA ASN A 194 8.84 13.28 0.56
C ASN A 194 7.42 13.57 1.04
N LEU A 195 6.42 12.99 0.37
CA LEU A 195 5.01 13.19 0.74
C LEU A 195 4.67 12.63 2.11
N ILE A 196 5.11 11.43 2.48
CA ILE A 196 4.80 10.85 3.81
C ILE A 196 5.37 11.67 4.98
N ARG A 197 6.53 12.32 4.76
CA ARG A 197 7.19 13.23 5.70
C ARG A 197 6.54 14.62 5.75
N THR A 198 5.78 14.98 4.73
CA THR A 198 5.09 16.27 4.67
C THR A 198 3.76 16.15 5.41
N PRO A 199 3.40 17.13 6.29
CA PRO A 199 2.08 17.17 6.90
C PRO A 199 0.97 16.95 5.86
N LEU A 200 0.01 16.07 6.15
CA LEU A 200 -1.03 15.69 5.19
C LEU A 200 -1.72 16.91 4.55
N ALA A 201 -1.99 17.96 5.33
CA ALA A 201 -2.62 19.18 4.85
C ALA A 201 -1.78 20.00 3.86
N GLU A 202 -0.46 19.79 3.82
CA GLU A 202 0.49 20.53 2.98
C GLU A 202 0.91 19.76 1.73
N ARG A 203 0.62 18.46 1.64
CA ARG A 203 1.06 17.60 0.51
C ARG A 203 0.62 18.13 -0.84
N GLU A 204 -0.63 18.62 -0.96
CA GLU A 204 -1.11 19.19 -2.21
C GLU A 204 -0.30 20.43 -2.61
N GLN A 205 -0.04 21.34 -1.66
CA GLN A 205 0.72 22.56 -1.90
C GLN A 205 2.17 22.26 -2.27
N LEU A 206 2.79 21.28 -1.60
CA LEU A 206 4.11 20.79 -1.95
C LEU A 206 4.15 20.27 -3.39
N VAL A 207 3.15 19.48 -3.80
CA VAL A 207 3.11 18.96 -5.18
C VAL A 207 2.87 20.08 -6.20
N ARG A 208 2.09 21.12 -5.85
CA ARG A 208 1.93 22.33 -6.66
C ARG A 208 3.25 23.09 -6.82
N SER A 209 4.03 23.26 -5.76
CA SER A 209 5.32 23.98 -5.83
C SER A 209 6.39 23.22 -6.60
N MET A 210 6.26 21.90 -6.78
CA MET A 210 7.17 21.09 -7.59
C MET A 210 7.06 21.32 -9.10
N GLY A 211 5.99 21.96 -9.57
CA GLY A 211 5.74 22.25 -10.98
C GLY A 211 6.07 23.70 -11.30
N PRO A 212 7.34 24.06 -11.55
CA PRO A 212 7.68 25.42 -11.94
C PRO A 212 7.11 25.72 -13.33
N GLY A 213 6.56 26.92 -13.49
CA GLY A 213 6.46 27.60 -14.79
C GLY A 213 5.79 26.80 -15.91
N PHE A 214 4.77 26.01 -15.62
CA PHE A 214 3.97 25.37 -16.65
C PHE A 214 3.45 26.42 -17.62
N LYS A 215 3.66 26.21 -18.93
CA LYS A 215 2.97 26.99 -19.96
C LYS A 215 1.45 26.80 -19.82
N ASP A 216 0.63 27.71 -20.31
CA ASP A 216 -0.84 27.71 -20.09
C ASP A 216 -1.53 26.36 -20.36
N ALA A 217 -1.11 25.64 -21.40
CA ALA A 217 -1.62 24.30 -21.73
C ALA A 217 -1.28 23.26 -20.65
N GLN A 218 -0.06 23.30 -20.12
CA GLN A 218 0.39 22.44 -19.03
C GLN A 218 -0.30 22.80 -17.71
N ALA A 219 -0.56 24.08 -17.46
CA ALA A 219 -1.28 24.54 -16.27
C ALA A 219 -2.74 24.02 -16.25
N SER A 220 -3.42 24.01 -17.40
CA SER A 220 -4.77 23.46 -17.52
C SER A 220 -4.80 21.95 -17.26
N GLN A 221 -3.89 21.20 -17.89
CA GLN A 221 -3.75 19.75 -17.65
C GLN A 221 -3.42 19.46 -16.18
N TRP A 222 -2.56 20.27 -15.57
CA TRP A 222 -2.18 20.17 -14.17
C TRP A 222 -3.38 20.33 -13.22
N GLN A 223 -4.20 21.37 -13.42
CA GLN A 223 -5.40 21.58 -12.59
C GLN A 223 -6.40 20.42 -12.74
N GLN A 224 -6.57 19.88 -13.95
CA GLN A 224 -7.44 18.72 -14.18
C GLN A 224 -6.97 17.47 -13.41
N LEU A 225 -5.66 17.23 -13.34
CA LEU A 225 -5.11 16.11 -12.59
C LEU A 225 -5.33 16.27 -11.08
N LEU A 226 -5.15 17.49 -10.56
CA LEU A 226 -5.39 17.79 -9.15
C LEU A 226 -6.86 17.66 -8.75
N MET A 227 -7.78 18.09 -9.61
CA MET A 227 -9.21 17.92 -9.35
C MET A 227 -9.61 16.45 -9.22
N LYS A 228 -9.05 15.56 -10.04
CA LYS A 228 -9.36 14.12 -9.99
C LYS A 228 -8.95 13.45 -8.69
N LEU A 229 -7.94 13.97 -7.99
CA LEU A 229 -7.51 13.46 -6.68
C LEU A 229 -8.40 13.93 -5.52
N ARG A 230 -9.12 15.03 -5.70
CA ARG A 230 -10.08 15.55 -4.71
C ARG A 230 -11.42 14.82 -4.72
N LEU A 231 -11.71 14.06 -5.78
CA LEU A 231 -12.96 13.33 -5.88
C LEU A 231 -12.97 12.15 -4.89
N LYS A 232 -14.04 12.04 -4.10
CA LYS A 232 -14.34 10.84 -3.32
C LYS A 232 -14.34 9.63 -4.27
N PRO A 233 -13.84 8.46 -3.84
CA PRO A 233 -14.00 7.29 -4.66
C PRO A 233 -15.50 6.99 -4.76
N PRO A 234 -16.00 6.43 -5.87
CA PRO A 234 -17.36 5.93 -5.92
C PRO A 234 -17.57 4.97 -4.73
N SER A 235 -18.74 5.09 -4.08
CA SER A 235 -19.12 4.45 -2.82
C SER A 235 -18.46 3.09 -2.57
N GLU A 236 -17.82 2.97 -1.41
CA GLU A 236 -16.95 1.87 -0.97
C GLU A 236 -17.65 0.50 -0.85
N ARG A 237 -17.84 -0.19 -1.97
CA ARG A 237 -17.97 -1.65 -2.00
C ARG A 237 -16.80 -2.24 -2.76
N TRP A 238 -15.60 -2.19 -2.17
CA TRP A 238 -14.44 -2.91 -2.70
C TRP A 238 -14.34 -4.27 -2.00
N TYR A 239 -14.84 -5.31 -2.65
CA TYR A 239 -14.57 -6.68 -2.25
C TYR A 239 -13.09 -6.98 -2.51
N TYR A 240 -12.40 -7.53 -1.51
CA TYR A 240 -11.00 -7.96 -1.62
C TYR A 240 -10.89 -9.12 -2.61
N THR A 241 -10.61 -8.87 -3.88
CA THR A 241 -10.11 -9.92 -4.78
C THR A 241 -8.60 -10.03 -4.59
N MET A 242 -8.16 -10.73 -3.54
CA MET A 242 -6.77 -11.18 -3.50
C MET A 242 -6.61 -12.25 -4.57
N VAL A 243 -5.94 -11.90 -5.67
CA VAL A 243 -5.56 -12.88 -6.70
C VAL A 243 -4.38 -13.68 -6.17
N PHE A 244 -4.66 -14.67 -5.34
CA PHE A 244 -3.74 -15.78 -5.17
C PHE A 244 -3.90 -16.64 -6.43
N LYS A 245 -2.90 -16.61 -7.32
CA LYS A 245 -2.80 -17.66 -8.32
C LYS A 245 -2.67 -18.97 -7.54
N LYS A 246 -3.69 -19.82 -7.60
CA LYS A 246 -3.54 -21.23 -7.24
C LYS A 246 -2.40 -21.76 -8.11
N GLY A 247 -1.27 -22.05 -7.45
CA GLY A 247 -0.24 -22.94 -8.00
C GLY A 247 -0.74 -24.37 -7.93
#